data_AF-A0A938VV93-F1
#
_entry.id   AF-A0A938VV93-F1
#
_cell.length_a   1.000
_cell.length_b   1.000
_cell.length_c   1.000
_cell.angle_alpha   90.00
_cell.angle_beta   90.00
_cell.angle_gamma   90.00
#
_symmetry.space_group_name_H-M   'P 1'
#
loop_
_entity.id
_entity.type
_entity.pdbx_description
1 polymer ?
#
loop_
_entity_poly.entity_id
_entity_poly.type
_entity_poly.pdbx_seq_one_letter_code
_entity_poly.pdbx_strand_id
1 'polypeptide(L)'
;MSQAVLARQVIKDTLGQPIAVLLPIEEYALVRPILESREQELAGKVHEMELAARDPLFLADLRETMAAFEVADAEWWEHSA
;
A
#
# COMPACT_ATOMS: atom_id res chain seq x y z
N MET A 1 -42.97 -5.39 -12.02
CA MET A 1 -42.25 -4.41 -11.18
C MET A 1 -40.89 -4.19 -11.79
N SER A 2 -40.55 -2.94 -12.12
CA SER A 2 -39.23 -2.60 -12.70
C SER A 2 -38.19 -2.66 -11.58
N GLN A 3 -37.40 -3.74 -11.52
CA GLN A 3 -36.19 -3.74 -10.69
C GLN A 3 -35.22 -2.76 -11.34
N ALA A 4 -35.06 -1.58 -10.74
CA ALA A 4 -34.00 -0.66 -11.12
C ALA A 4 -32.67 -1.38 -10.82
N VAL A 5 -32.02 -1.88 -11.86
CA VAL A 5 -30.65 -2.37 -11.78
C VAL A 5 -29.80 -1.15 -11.46
N LEU A 6 -29.42 -1.01 -10.18
CA LEU A 6 -28.48 0.02 -9.76
C LEU A 6 -27.21 -0.16 -10.62
N ALA A 7 -26.87 0.82 -11.44
CA ALA A 7 -25.60 0.82 -12.14
C ALA A 7 -24.49 1.23 -11.17
N ARG A 8 -23.24 0.84 -11.45
CA ARG A 8 -22.06 1.34 -10.72
C ARG A 8 -22.09 2.86 -10.60
N GLN A 9 -21.82 3.40 -9.42
CA GLN A 9 -21.77 4.85 -9.19
C GLN A 9 -20.42 5.25 -8.65
N VAL A 10 -19.88 6.38 -9.12
CA VAL A 10 -18.61 6.93 -8.64
C VAL A 10 -18.91 8.12 -7.75
N ILE A 11 -18.50 8.04 -6.50
CA ILE A 11 -18.55 9.14 -5.54
C ILE A 11 -17.31 9.99 -5.74
N LYS A 12 -17.50 11.30 -5.91
CA LYS A 12 -16.43 12.28 -6.09
C LYS A 12 -16.34 13.21 -4.88
N ASP A 13 -15.15 13.73 -4.61
CA ASP A 13 -14.94 14.79 -3.63
C ASP A 13 -15.41 16.17 -4.13
N THR A 14 -15.21 17.20 -3.31
CA THR A 14 -15.55 18.59 -3.65
C THR A 14 -14.72 19.18 -4.79
N LEU A 15 -13.60 18.55 -5.14
CA LEU A 15 -12.74 18.90 -6.27
C LEU A 15 -13.05 18.08 -7.53
N GLY A 16 -14.05 17.18 -7.47
CA GLY A 16 -14.45 16.30 -8.55
C GLY A 16 -13.57 15.06 -8.73
N GLN A 17 -12.64 14.78 -7.80
CA GLN A 17 -11.80 13.59 -7.82
C GLN A 17 -12.58 12.37 -7.32
N PRO A 18 -12.46 11.20 -7.98
CA PRO A 18 -13.16 10.00 -7.55
C PRO A 18 -12.56 9.44 -6.25
N ILE A 19 -13.38 9.31 -5.21
CA ILE A 19 -12.95 8.82 -3.90
C ILE A 19 -13.52 7.46 -3.54
N ALA A 20 -14.65 7.07 -4.12
CA ALA A 20 -15.26 5.77 -3.86
C ALA A 20 -16.14 5.32 -5.04
N VAL A 21 -16.44 4.03 -5.08
CA VAL A 21 -17.36 3.43 -6.06
C VAL A 21 -18.41 2.62 -5.31
N LEU A 22 -19.69 2.89 -5.57
CA LEU A 22 -20.80 2.05 -5.15
C LEU A 22 -21.02 1.00 -6.22
N LEU A 23 -20.93 -0.27 -5.82
CA LEU A 23 -21.16 -1.42 -6.68
C LEU A 23 -22.48 -2.11 -6.32
N PRO A 24 -23.19 -2.68 -7.30
CA PRO A 24 -24.26 -3.64 -7.04
C PRO A 24 -23.73 -4.83 -6.23
N ILE A 25 -24.59 -5.47 -5.46
CA ILE A 25 -24.21 -6.57 -4.56
C ILE A 25 -23.55 -7.71 -5.36
N GLU A 26 -24.05 -7.98 -6.56
CA GLU A 26 -23.56 -9.02 -7.45
C GLU A 26 -22.13 -8.72 -7.92
N GLU A 27 -21.86 -7.47 -8.30
CA GLU A 27 -20.51 -7.03 -8.70
C GLU A 27 -19.56 -6.96 -7.49
N TYR A 28 -20.06 -6.51 -6.34
CA TYR A 28 -19.28 -6.48 -5.10
C TYR A 28 -18.84 -7.88 -4.69
N ALA A 29 -19.71 -8.89 -4.82
CA ALA A 29 -19.39 -10.27 -4.49
C ALA A 29 -18.19 -10.83 -5.29
N LEU A 30 -17.99 -10.35 -6.53
CA LEU A 30 -16.86 -10.75 -7.37
C LEU A 30 -15.53 -10.13 -6.91
N VAL A 31 -15.56 -8.88 -6.43
CA VAL A 31 -14.35 -8.15 -6.03
C VAL A 31 -14.02 -8.29 -4.55
N ARG A 32 -15.00 -8.66 -3.72
CA ARG A 32 -14.85 -8.81 -2.26
C ARG A 32 -13.66 -9.68 -1.85
N PRO A 33 -13.41 -10.88 -2.44
CA PRO A 33 -12.26 -11.70 -2.05
C PRO A 33 -10.92 -11.01 -2.30
N ILE A 34 -10.82 -10.19 -3.35
CA ILE A 34 -9.60 -9.46 -3.71
C ILE A 34 -9.36 -8.30 -2.73
N LEU A 35 -10.43 -7.64 -2.29
CA LEU A 35 -10.36 -6.58 -1.29
C LEU A 35 -9.92 -7.14 0.06
N GLU A 36 -10.53 -8.24 0.50
CA GLU A 36 -10.21 -8.91 1.76
C GLU A 36 -8.77 -9.48 1.75
N SER A 37 -8.30 -10.05 0.64
CA SER A 37 -6.93 -10.55 0.54
C SER A 37 -5.89 -9.43 0.63
N ARG A 38 -6.15 -8.28 0.02
CA ARG A 38 -5.24 -7.11 0.09
C ARG A 38 -5.16 -6.54 1.50
N GLU A 39 -6.28 -6.47 2.21
CA GLU A 39 -6.30 -5.99 3.59
C GLU A 39 -5.49 -6.91 4.51
N GLN A 40 -5.62 -8.23 4.34
CA GLN A 40 -4.83 -9.22 5.08
C GLN A 40 -3.33 -9.16 4.73
N GLU A 41 -2.98 -9.00 3.45
CA GLU A 41 -1.59 -8.84 3.02
C GLU A 41 -0.94 -7.60 3.65
N LEU A 42 -1.65 -6.46 3.65
CA LEU A 42 -1.16 -5.24 4.26
C LEU A 42 -0.99 -5.39 5.78
N ALA A 43 -1.96 -5.99 6.46
CA ALA A 43 -1.86 -6.27 7.90
C ALA A 43 -0.67 -7.19 8.22
N GLY A 44 -0.44 -8.22 7.41
CA GLY A 44 0.72 -9.11 7.55
C GLY A 44 2.04 -8.37 7.39
N LYS A 45 2.16 -7.52 6.37
CA LYS A 45 3.37 -6.70 6.14
C LYS A 45 3.66 -5.73 7.28
N VAL A 46 2.63 -5.06 7.80
CA VAL A 46 2.79 -4.17 8.97
C VAL A 46 3.31 -4.96 10.17
N HIS A 47 2.74 -6.15 10.42
CA HIS A 47 3.19 -6.99 11.51
C HIS A 47 4.64 -7.48 11.33
N GLU A 48 5.02 -7.89 10.13
CA GLU A 48 6.41 -8.26 9.81
C GLU A 48 7.38 -7.09 10.04
N MET A 49 7.00 -5.87 9.66
CA MET A 49 7.81 -4.66 9.93
C MET A 49 7.96 -4.40 11.43
N GLU A 50 6.91 -4.57 12.22
CA GLU A 50 6.97 -4.45 13.68
C GLU A 50 7.88 -5.49 14.34
N LEU A 51 7.88 -6.72 13.82
CA LEU A 51 8.77 -7.78 14.28
C LEU A 51 10.23 -7.50 13.88
N ALA A 52 10.47 -7.09 12.64
CA ALA A 52 11.80 -6.75 12.13
C ALA A 52 12.46 -5.63 12.95
N ALA A 53 11.69 -4.63 13.39
CA ALA A 53 12.17 -3.56 14.26
C ALA A 53 12.67 -4.04 15.65
N ARG A 54 12.36 -5.28 16.03
CA ARG A 54 12.80 -5.92 17.28
C ARG A 54 13.81 -7.04 17.05
N ASP A 55 14.11 -7.38 15.80
CA ASP A 55 15.07 -8.42 15.44
C ASP A 55 16.50 -7.86 15.39
N PRO A 56 17.41 -8.32 16.26
CA PRO A 56 18.80 -7.86 16.27
C PRO A 56 19.55 -8.12 14.97
N LEU A 57 19.23 -9.19 14.24
CA LEU A 57 19.90 -9.52 12.96
C LEU A 57 19.46 -8.54 11.88
N PHE A 58 18.17 -8.29 11.76
CA PHE A 58 17.63 -7.28 10.84
C PHE A 58 18.22 -5.89 11.11
N LEU A 59 18.34 -5.49 12.38
CA LEU A 59 18.92 -4.19 12.73
C LEU A 59 20.42 -4.08 12.42
N ALA A 60 21.16 -5.19 12.53
CA ALA A 60 22.57 -5.23 12.15
C ALA A 60 22.72 -5.05 10.63
N ASP A 61 21.95 -5.81 9.84
CA ASP A 61 21.94 -5.73 8.37
C ASP A 61 21.48 -4.34 7.89
N LEU A 62 20.49 -3.75 8.56
CA LEU A 62 20.01 -2.41 8.27
C LEU A 62 21.11 -1.36 8.49
N ARG A 63 21.85 -1.44 9.60
CA ARG A 63 22.96 -0.52 9.88
C ARG A 63 24.08 -0.65 8.87
N GLU A 64 24.44 -1.87 8.48
CA GLU A 64 25.45 -2.11 7.44
C GLU A 64 25.01 -1.51 6.10
N THR A 65 23.76 -1.75 5.71
CA THR A 65 23.20 -1.20 4.47
C THR A 65 23.18 0.33 4.48
N MET A 66 22.74 0.94 5.59
CA MET A 66 22.76 2.40 5.74
C MET A 66 24.18 2.97 5.65
N ALA A 67 25.17 2.31 6.25
CA ALA A 67 26.57 2.73 6.16
C ALA A 67 27.10 2.65 4.72
N ALA A 68 26.71 1.63 3.95
CA ALA A 68 27.06 1.53 2.53
C ALA A 68 26.42 2.66 1.68
N PHE A 69 25.19 3.07 2.02
CA PHE A 69 24.53 4.21 1.38
C PHE A 69 25.22 5.54 1.69
N GLU A 70 25.74 5.76 2.91
CA GLU A 70 26.49 6.98 3.23
C GLU A 70 27.74 7.14 2.36
N VAL A 71 28.43 6.04 2.07
CA VAL A 71 29.59 6.03 1.16
C VAL A 71 29.15 6.35 -0.28
N ALA A 72 28.07 5.72 -0.77
CA ALA A 72 27.58 5.94 -2.12
C ALA A 72 27.00 7.35 -2.33
N ASP A 73 26.32 7.91 -1.33
CA ASP A 73 25.80 9.28 -1.36
C ASP A 73 26.95 10.29 -1.40
N ALA A 74 27.97 10.11 -0.55
CA ALA A 74 29.17 10.95 -0.56
C ALA A 74 29.89 10.93 -1.92
N GLU A 75 30.05 9.76 -2.54
CA GLU A 75 30.61 9.65 -3.89
C GLU A 75 29.76 10.41 -4.93
N TRP A 76 28.44 10.37 -4.84
CA TRP A 76 27.56 11.01 -5.82
C TRP A 76 27.57 12.54 -5.74
N TRP A 77 27.65 13.10 -4.53
CA TRP A 77 27.73 14.55 -4.32
C TRP A 77 29.12 15.13 -4.63
N GLU A 78 30.22 14.41 -4.39
CA GLU A 78 31.58 14.89 -4.68
C GLU A 78 31.93 14.92 -6.18
N HIS A 79 31.30 14.09 -7.01
CA HIS A 79 31.50 14.10 -8.47
C HIS A 79 30.66 15.16 -9.21
N SER A 80 29.79 15.87 -8.48
CA SER A 80 28.84 16.86 -9.02
C SER A 80 29.25 18.32 -8.76
N ALA A 81 30.42 18.54 -8.13
CA ALA A 81 31.01 19.86 -7.82
C ALA A 81 32.26 20.13 -8.66
#